data_AF-A0A2M7DII6-F1
#
_entry.id   AF-A0A2M7DII6-F1
#
_cell.length_a   1.000
_cell.length_b   1.000
_cell.length_c   1.000
_cell.angle_alpha   90.00
_cell.angle_beta   90.00
_cell.angle_gamma   90.00
#
_symmetry.space_group_name_H-M   'P 1'
#
loop_
_entity.id
_entity.type
_entity.pdbx_description
1 polymer ?
#
loop_
_entity_poly.entity_id
_entity_poly.type
_entity_poly.pdbx_seq_one_letter_code
_entity_poly.pdbx_strand_id
1 'polypeptide(L)' 'MNNWYKHKDKIEILQERFIFLMRKSYELALRDKEKSDKTNEEACCIKKELNKLKAEHFSY' A
#
# COMPACT_ATOMS: atom_id res chain seq x y z
N MET A 1 12.74 19.40 -14.60
CA MET A 1 11.95 18.20 -14.98
C MET A 1 11.21 17.72 -13.76
N ASN A 2 9.88 17.76 -13.80
CA ASN A 2 9.01 17.88 -12.63
C ASN A 2 9.01 16.63 -11.73
N ASN A 3 9.52 16.77 -10.50
CA ASN A 3 9.40 15.77 -9.43
C ASN A 3 7.94 15.34 -9.15
N TRP A 4 6.98 16.15 -9.58
CA TRP A 4 5.54 15.89 -9.53
C TRP A 4 5.14 14.56 -10.21
N TYR A 5 5.64 14.28 -11.42
CA TYR A 5 5.27 13.06 -12.15
C TYR A 5 5.79 11.81 -11.43
N LYS A 6 7.04 11.86 -10.94
CA LYS A 6 7.64 10.76 -10.17
C LYS A 6 6.89 10.46 -8.87
N HIS A 7 6.35 11.48 -8.19
CA HIS A 7 5.55 11.29 -6.97
C HIS A 7 4.19 10.66 -7.26
N LYS A 8 3.53 11.07 -8.35
CA LYS A 8 2.25 10.49 -8.77
C LYS A 8 2.41 9.00 -9.12
N ASP A 9 3.44 8.68 -9.91
CA ASP A 9 3.76 7.29 -10.27
C ASP A 9 4.03 6.44 -9.02
N LYS A 10 4.76 6.98 -8.03
CA LYS A 10 5.04 6.26 -6.78
C LYS A 10 3.77 5.98 -5.96
N ILE A 11 2.84 6.94 -5.87
CA ILE A 11 1.57 6.76 -5.16
C ILE A 11 0.71 5.70 -5.85
N GLU A 12 0.62 5.73 -7.18
CA GLU A 12 -0.15 4.75 -7.95
C GLU A 12 0.42 3.32 -7.77
N ILE A 13 1.74 3.15 -7.89
CA ILE A 13 2.40 1.85 -7.65
C ILE A 13 2.14 1.32 -6.24
N LEU A 14 2.21 2.18 -5.22
CA LEU A 14 1.93 1.78 -3.83
C LEU A 14 0.46 1.41 -3.63
N GLN A 15 -0.47 2.10 -4.30
CA GLN A 15 -1.90 1.75 -4.24
C GLN A 15 -2.18 0.40 -4.88
N GLU A 16 -1.63 0.13 -6.06
CA GLU A 16 -1.79 -1.17 -6.73
C GLU A 16 -1.23 -2.30 -5.86
N ARG A 17 -0.05 -2.09 -5.28
CA ARG A 17 0.58 -3.08 -4.40
C ARG A 17 -0.22 -3.32 -3.12
N PHE A 18 -0.80 -2.27 -2.54
CA PHE A 18 -1.71 -2.40 -1.40
C PHE A 18 -2.95 -3.23 -1.74
N ILE A 19 -3.61 -2.95 -2.87
CA ILE A 19 -4.80 -3.68 -3.31
C ILE A 19 -4.47 -5.16 -3.56
N PHE A 20 -3.33 -5.43 -4.20
CA PHE A 20 -2.86 -6.79 -4.45
C PHE A 20 -2.64 -7.56 -3.13
N LEU A 21 -1.93 -6.97 -2.17
CA LEU A 21 -1.66 -7.62 -0.88
C LEU A 21 -2.94 -7.83 -0.07
N MET A 22 -3.86 -6.86 -0.07
CA MET A 22 -5.16 -7.02 0.60
C MET A 22 -6.01 -8.14 -0.01
N ARG A 23 -6.05 -8.27 -1.33
CA ARG A 23 -6.73 -9.39 -1.98
C ARG A 23 -6.12 -10.72 -1.57
N LYS A 24 -4.78 -10.80 -1.61
CA LYS A 24 -4.04 -12.00 -1.25
C LYS A 24 -4.21 -12.38 0.22
N SER A 25 -4.26 -11.40 1.14
CA SER A 25 -4.51 -11.68 2.56
C SER A 25 -5.90 -12.28 2.77
N TYR A 26 -6.94 -11.75 2.12
CA TYR A 26 -8.29 -12.32 2.20
C TYR A 26 -8.39 -13.74 1.62
N GLU A 27 -7.74 -14.00 0.50
CA GLU A 27 -7.68 -15.36 -0.08
C GLU A 27 -6.98 -16.35 0.86
N LEU A 28 -5.92 -15.89 1.54
CA LEU A 28 -5.16 -16.69 2.49
C LEU A 28 -5.90 -16.86 3.83
N ALA A 29 -6.72 -15.91 4.25
CA ALA A 29 -7.39 -15.93 5.56
C ALA A 29 -8.22 -17.20 5.79
N LEU A 30 -8.76 -17.78 4.72
CA LEU A 30 -9.56 -19.00 4.75
C LEU A 30 -8.72 -20.29 4.83
N ARG A 31 -7.44 -20.23 4.49
CA ARG A 31 -6.56 -21.41 4.33
C ARG A 31 -5.36 -21.42 5.28
N ASP A 32 -4.81 -20.25 5.57
CA ASP A 32 -3.58 -20.06 6.34
C ASP A 32 -3.63 -18.67 7.00
N LYS A 33 -4.12 -18.67 8.25
CA LYS A 33 -4.29 -17.44 9.03
C LYS A 33 -2.97 -16.72 9.26
N GLU A 34 -1.89 -17.46 9.55
CA GLU A 34 -0.58 -16.87 9.84
C GLU A 34 -0.03 -16.12 8.61
N LYS A 35 -0.10 -16.75 7.42
CA LYS A 35 0.31 -16.07 6.19
C LYS A 35 -0.61 -14.92 5.80
N SER A 36 -1.91 -15.04 6.06
CA SER A 36 -2.86 -13.93 5.88
C SER A 36 -2.48 -12.73 6.74
N ASP A 37 -2.25 -12.96 8.04
CA ASP A 37 -1.92 -11.91 9.00
C ASP A 37 -0.62 -11.21 8.60
N LYS A 38 0.41 -11.97 8.21
CA LYS A 38 1.67 -11.40 7.69
C LYS A 38 1.45 -10.56 6.42
N THR A 39 0.66 -11.06 5.47
CA THR A 39 0.36 -10.33 4.22
C THR A 39 -0.43 -9.06 4.51
N ASN A 40 -1.34 -9.10 5.49
CA ASN A 40 -2.11 -7.95 5.93
C ASN A 40 -1.25 -6.91 6.67
N GLU A 41 -0.27 -7.33 7.47
CA GLU A 41 0.72 -6.44 8.08
C GLU A 41 1.54 -5.69 7.02
N GLU A 42 2.00 -6.40 5.98
CA GLU A 42 2.69 -5.78 4.84
C GLU A 42 1.80 -4.75 4.13
N ALA A 43 0.51 -5.07 3.90
CA ALA A 43 -0.45 -4.11 3.34
C ALA A 43 -0.64 -2.88 4.25
N CYS A 44 -0.68 -3.07 5.57
CA CYS A 44 -0.77 -1.98 6.53
C CYS A 44 0.46 -1.06 6.50
N CYS A 45 1.66 -1.60 6.31
CA CYS A 45 2.88 -0.81 6.13
C CYS A 45 2.79 0.09 4.87
N ILE A 46 2.31 -0.45 3.75
CA ILE A 46 2.11 0.33 2.52
C ILE A 46 1.06 1.43 2.73
N LYS A 47 -0.04 1.12 3.45
CA LYS A 47 -1.06 2.13 3.78
C LYS A 47 -0.49 3.28 4.63
N LYS A 48 0.41 2.99 5.57
CA LYS A 48 1.11 4.03 6.35
C LYS A 48 1.99 4.90 5.47
N GLU A 49 2.74 4.33 4.52
CA GLU A 49 3.55 5.10 3.58
C GLU A 49 2.69 5.97 2.65
N LEU A 50 1.59 5.42 2.13
CA LEU A 50 0.62 6.18 1.33
C LEU A 50 0.04 7.37 2.10
N ASN A 51 -0.29 7.18 3.38
CA ASN A 51 -0.81 8.27 4.21
C ASN A 51 0.25 9.36 4.45
N LYS A 52 1.52 8.99 4.65
CA LYS A 52 2.62 9.97 4.77
C LYS A 52 2.80 10.76 3.47
N LEU A 53 2.88 10.08 2.33
CA LEU A 53 3.02 10.73 1.02
C LEU A 53 1.83 11.63 0.70
N LYS A 54 0.61 11.24 1.05
CA LYS A 54 -0.58 12.09 0.91
C LYS A 54 -0.50 13.31 1.84
N ALA A 55 -0.15 13.12 3.11
CA ALA A 55 -0.02 14.22 4.06
C ALA A 55 1.03 15.25 3.62
N GLU A 56 2.20 14.79 3.16
CA GLU A 56 3.24 15.65 2.57
C GLU A 56 2.73 16.43 1.35
N HIS A 57 1.86 15.82 0.53
CA HIS A 57 1.29 16.44 -0.65
C HIS A 57 0.20 17.49 -0.35
N PHE A 58 -0.53 17.36 0.77
CA PHE A 58 -1.57 18.33 1.18
C PHE A 58 -1.06 19.44 2.09
N SER A 59 0.24 19.44 2.44
CA SER A 59 0.85 20.42 3.35
C SER A 59 1.46 21.64 2.63
N TYR A 60 1.19 21.84 1.35
CA TYR A 60 1.66 22.96 0.51
C TYR A 60 0.50 23.78 -0.05
#